data_AF-A0A7Y3GAQ4-F1
#
_entry.id   AF-A0A7Y3GAQ4-F1
#
_cell.length_a   1.000
_cell.length_b   1.000
_cell.length_c   1.000
_cell.angle_alpha   90.00
_cell.angle_beta   90.00
_cell.angle_gamma   90.00
#
_symmetry.space_group_name_H-M   'P 1'
#
loop_
_entity.id
_entity.type
_entity.pdbx_description
1 polymer ?
#
loop_
_entity_poly.entity_id
_entity_poly.type
_entity_poly.pdbx_seq_one_letter_code
_entity_poly.pdbx_strand_id
1 'polypeptide(L)'
;MPTADTVNENAAHIFTECADVLRLQKANPFRVNAYLRAARTLRSLEADVRDILEDEGIEGLMKLPGIGKGLAAAIDEIARTGRLSQFDRLRGESSPEALFQSLPGIGPGLAHTIHETLHVDTLEALEVAAHDGRLDDIPGIGSRRAAAIRAGLADILRRGRRYQQTAYAAPSVATLLAIDERYRRLAAAGKLPKIAPKRFNPEGRAWLPVMHTNRGKWHFTALFSNTARAHELGRTDDWVVIYYYDGDHEEGQNTVVTETHGPRQG
;
A
#
# COMPACT_ATOMS: atom_id res chain seq x y z
N MET A 1 -15.84 -19.37 22.71
CA MET A 1 -15.24 -19.64 21.38
C MET A 1 -14.70 -18.33 20.86
N PRO A 2 -13.48 -18.25 20.31
CA PRO A 2 -13.05 -17.02 19.65
C PRO A 2 -13.97 -16.84 18.44
N THR A 3 -14.70 -15.73 18.40
CA THR A 3 -15.54 -15.33 17.27
C THR A 3 -14.68 -15.34 16.02
N ALA A 4 -15.14 -15.95 14.94
CA ALA A 4 -14.52 -15.76 13.64
C ALA A 4 -14.46 -14.23 13.42
N ASP A 5 -13.26 -13.66 13.39
CA ASP A 5 -13.08 -12.21 13.21
C ASP A 5 -13.77 -11.83 11.91
N THR A 6 -14.87 -11.09 12.01
CA THR A 6 -15.61 -10.60 10.85
C THR A 6 -14.71 -9.64 10.08
N VAL A 7 -15.00 -9.41 8.79
CA VAL A 7 -14.25 -8.43 8.00
C VAL A 7 -14.31 -7.04 8.67
N ASN A 8 -15.42 -6.74 9.34
CA ASN A 8 -15.59 -5.52 10.14
C ASN A 8 -14.54 -5.41 11.25
N GLU A 9 -14.36 -6.45 12.07
CA GLU A 9 -13.38 -6.41 13.17
C GLU A 9 -11.95 -6.38 12.63
N ASN A 10 -11.64 -7.15 11.58
CA ASN A 10 -10.33 -7.09 10.94
C ASN A 10 -10.02 -5.68 10.40
N ALA A 11 -10.96 -5.06 9.68
CA ALA A 11 -10.80 -3.71 9.16
C ALA A 11 -10.67 -2.67 10.30
N ALA A 12 -11.46 -2.80 11.36
CA ALA A 12 -11.36 -1.94 12.53
C ALA A 12 -10.02 -2.08 13.26
N HIS A 13 -9.50 -3.31 13.37
CA HIS A 13 -8.19 -3.59 13.94
C HIS A 13 -7.09 -2.94 13.11
N ILE A 14 -7.06 -3.18 11.79
CA ILE A 14 -6.09 -2.57 10.87
C ILE A 14 -6.14 -1.04 10.95
N PHE A 15 -7.33 -0.44 10.97
CA PHE A 15 -7.48 1.02 11.10
C PHE A 15 -6.99 1.55 12.46
N THR A 16 -7.23 0.81 13.54
CA THR A 16 -6.70 1.17 14.88
C THR A 16 -5.17 1.17 14.85
N GLU A 17 -4.56 0.12 14.31
CA GLU A 17 -3.11 0.06 14.21
C GLU A 17 -2.54 1.14 13.27
N CYS A 18 -3.21 1.46 12.16
CA CYS A 18 -2.85 2.57 11.28
C CYS A 18 -2.78 3.90 12.06
N ALA A 19 -3.81 4.16 12.88
CA ALA A 19 -3.88 5.37 13.68
C ALA A 19 -2.73 5.45 14.70
N ASP A 20 -2.37 4.34 15.34
CA ASP A 20 -1.28 4.29 16.30
C ASP A 20 0.08 4.51 15.63
N VAL A 21 0.31 3.86 14.48
CA VAL A 21 1.53 4.08 13.67
C VAL A 21 1.64 5.55 13.24
N LEU A 22 0.57 6.12 12.69
CA LEU A 22 0.54 7.53 12.28
C LEU A 22 0.78 8.48 13.45
N ARG A 23 0.22 8.19 14.63
CA ARG A 23 0.44 9.00 15.85
C ARG A 23 1.91 8.95 16.28
N LEU A 24 2.53 7.76 16.31
CA LEU A 24 3.94 7.59 16.64
C LEU A 24 4.86 8.32 15.65
N GLN A 25 4.49 8.31 14.37
CA GLN A 25 5.20 9.01 13.29
C GLN A 25 4.95 10.52 13.29
N LYS A 26 4.16 11.05 14.24
CA LYS A 26 3.78 12.47 14.33
C LYS A 26 3.10 12.97 13.04
N ALA A 27 2.31 12.11 12.40
CA ALA A 27 1.52 12.44 11.23
C ALA A 27 0.34 13.36 11.57
N ASN A 28 -0.42 13.75 10.55
CA ASN A 28 -1.56 14.66 10.68
C ASN A 28 -2.63 14.11 11.66
N PRO A 29 -2.97 14.84 12.76
CA PRO A 29 -4.01 14.42 13.71
C PRO A 29 -5.39 14.18 13.08
N PHE A 30 -5.74 14.90 12.02
CA PHE A 30 -7.01 14.69 11.32
C PHE A 30 -7.09 13.28 10.71
N ARG A 31 -5.99 12.80 10.11
CA ARG A 31 -5.92 11.45 9.52
C ARG A 31 -5.94 10.36 10.58
N VAL A 32 -5.22 10.55 11.69
CA VAL A 32 -5.28 9.67 12.86
C VAL A 32 -6.72 9.54 13.35
N ASN A 33 -7.43 10.67 13.50
CA ASN A 33 -8.81 10.68 13.96
C ASN A 33 -9.78 10.06 12.94
N ALA A 34 -9.53 10.19 11.64
CA ALA A 34 -10.34 9.56 10.59
C ALA A 34 -10.31 8.03 10.72
N TYR A 35 -9.13 7.42 10.84
CA TYR A 35 -9.00 5.97 11.07
C TYR A 35 -9.68 5.51 12.36
N LEU A 36 -9.49 6.24 13.47
CA LEU A 36 -10.13 5.88 14.74
C LEU A 36 -11.65 6.00 14.73
N ARG A 37 -12.20 6.94 13.95
CA ARG A 37 -13.65 7.06 13.74
C ARG A 37 -14.15 5.92 12.87
N ALA A 38 -13.49 5.64 11.74
CA ALA A 38 -13.85 4.52 10.87
C ALA A 38 -13.82 3.18 11.61
N ALA A 39 -12.79 2.91 12.42
CA ALA A 39 -12.71 1.71 13.24
C ALA A 39 -13.89 1.57 14.22
N ARG A 40 -14.32 2.68 14.83
CA ARG A 40 -15.51 2.69 15.70
C ARG A 40 -16.79 2.41 14.92
N THR A 41 -16.97 3.05 13.76
CA THR A 41 -18.12 2.83 12.88
C THR A 41 -18.22 1.35 12.47
N LEU A 42 -17.11 0.74 12.07
CA LEU A 42 -17.05 -0.68 11.67
C LEU A 42 -17.41 -1.62 12.82
N ARG A 43 -16.92 -1.36 14.04
CA ARG A 43 -17.25 -2.16 15.23
C ARG A 43 -18.70 -2.06 15.67
N SER A 44 -19.34 -0.93 15.40
CA SER A 44 -20.77 -0.72 15.71
C SER A 44 -21.72 -1.26 14.63
N LEU A 45 -21.20 -1.72 13.51
CA LEU A 45 -22.02 -2.16 12.38
C LEU A 45 -22.50 -3.59 12.61
N GLU A 46 -23.82 -3.80 12.57
CA GLU A 46 -24.44 -5.12 12.73
C GLU A 46 -24.30 -6.00 11.46
N ALA A 47 -24.36 -5.38 10.28
CA ALA A 47 -24.18 -6.05 8.99
C ALA A 47 -22.68 -6.21 8.64
N ASP A 48 -22.32 -7.25 7.90
CA ASP A 48 -20.95 -7.38 7.37
C ASP A 48 -20.74 -6.36 6.25
N VAL A 49 -19.58 -5.69 6.23
CA VAL A 49 -19.26 -4.74 5.16
C VAL A 49 -19.24 -5.37 3.78
N ARG A 50 -19.04 -6.69 3.68
CA ARG A 50 -19.15 -7.43 2.41
C ARG A 50 -20.57 -7.41 1.85
N ASP A 51 -21.58 -7.46 2.70
CA ASP A 51 -22.99 -7.43 2.28
C ASP A 51 -23.30 -6.04 1.69
N ILE A 52 -22.86 -4.97 2.36
CA ILE A 52 -22.99 -3.58 1.86
C ILE A 52 -22.26 -3.41 0.52
N LEU A 53 -21.06 -3.98 0.39
CA LEU A 53 -20.29 -3.96 -0.85
C LEU A 53 -20.95 -4.74 -1.99
N GLU A 54 -21.67 -5.82 -1.67
CA GLU A 54 -22.40 -6.62 -2.66
C GLU A 54 -23.65 -5.89 -3.15
N ASP A 55 -24.42 -5.29 -2.24
CA ASP A 55 -25.70 -4.64 -2.54
C ASP A 55 -25.54 -3.24 -3.14
N GLU A 56 -24.65 -2.43 -2.55
CA GLU A 56 -24.54 -0.99 -2.84
C GLU A 56 -23.14 -0.57 -3.32
N GLY A 57 -22.16 -1.47 -3.25
CA GLY A 57 -20.77 -1.17 -3.59
C GLY A 57 -20.13 -0.15 -2.65
N ILE A 58 -19.11 0.55 -3.17
CA ILE A 58 -18.36 1.57 -2.43
C ILE A 58 -19.26 2.72 -1.95
N GLU A 59 -20.27 3.09 -2.75
CA GLU A 59 -21.21 4.16 -2.39
C GLU A 59 -22.01 3.82 -1.14
N GLY A 60 -22.34 2.54 -0.92
CA GLY A 60 -22.96 2.07 0.32
C GLY A 60 -22.07 2.31 1.54
N LEU A 61 -20.77 1.99 1.41
CA LEU A 61 -19.80 2.25 2.48
C LEU A 61 -19.63 3.74 2.77
N MET A 62 -19.70 4.60 1.74
CA MET A 62 -19.58 6.06 1.91
C MET A 62 -20.77 6.70 2.64
N LYS A 63 -21.91 6.00 2.75
CA LYS A 63 -23.05 6.44 3.57
C LYS A 63 -22.81 6.22 5.06
N LEU A 64 -21.83 5.40 5.44
CA LEU A 64 -21.53 5.12 6.83
C LEU A 64 -20.89 6.34 7.52
N PRO A 65 -21.25 6.64 8.78
CA PRO A 65 -20.73 7.81 9.48
C PRO A 65 -19.20 7.82 9.55
N GLY A 66 -18.59 8.90 9.07
CA GLY A 66 -17.15 9.10 9.11
C GLY A 66 -16.35 8.27 8.09
N ILE A 67 -17.01 7.62 7.13
CA ILE A 67 -16.38 6.86 6.06
C ILE A 67 -16.51 7.67 4.76
N GLY A 68 -15.40 8.29 4.36
CA GLY A 68 -15.30 8.99 3.07
C GLY A 68 -14.69 8.12 1.97
N LYS A 69 -14.50 8.72 0.78
CA LYS A 69 -14.00 8.08 -0.44
C LYS A 69 -12.83 7.11 -0.24
N GLY A 70 -11.70 7.55 0.30
CA GLY A 70 -10.56 6.64 0.47
C GLY A 70 -10.68 5.68 1.67
N LEU A 71 -11.48 5.98 2.70
CA LEU A 71 -11.76 5.01 3.76
C LEU A 71 -12.65 3.88 3.25
N ALA A 72 -13.63 4.18 2.40
CA ALA A 72 -14.45 3.19 1.72
C ALA A 72 -13.60 2.30 0.80
N ALA A 73 -12.68 2.90 0.03
CA ALA A 73 -11.72 2.14 -0.79
C ALA A 73 -10.80 1.25 0.06
N ALA A 74 -10.33 1.75 1.21
CA ALA A 74 -9.52 0.97 2.14
C ALA A 74 -10.30 -0.21 2.75
N ILE A 75 -11.57 -0.04 3.08
CA ILE A 75 -12.44 -1.13 3.58
C ILE A 75 -12.63 -2.19 2.50
N ASP A 76 -12.88 -1.79 1.26
CA ASP A 76 -12.99 -2.73 0.14
C ASP A 76 -11.69 -3.48 -0.13
N GLU A 77 -10.53 -2.81 -0.05
CA GLU A 77 -9.23 -3.48 -0.14
C GLU A 77 -9.04 -4.54 0.95
N ILE A 78 -9.38 -4.19 2.20
CA ILE A 78 -9.30 -5.13 3.33
C ILE A 78 -10.28 -6.27 3.16
N ALA A 79 -11.50 -6.02 2.69
CA ALA A 79 -12.49 -7.06 2.43
C ALA A 79 -12.03 -8.05 1.34
N ARG A 80 -11.31 -7.56 0.32
CA ARG A 80 -10.79 -8.37 -0.79
C ARG A 80 -9.53 -9.13 -0.44
N THR A 81 -8.60 -8.49 0.26
CA THR A 81 -7.21 -8.99 0.41
C THR A 81 -6.86 -9.40 1.84
N GLY A 82 -7.69 -9.02 2.81
CA GLY A 82 -7.39 -9.12 4.24
C GLY A 82 -6.33 -8.12 4.72
N ARG A 83 -5.83 -7.25 3.84
CA ARG A 83 -4.71 -6.33 4.10
C ARG A 83 -5.06 -4.91 3.65
N LEU A 84 -4.25 -3.96 4.11
CA LEU A 84 -4.29 -2.58 3.65
C LEU A 84 -2.88 -2.19 3.19
N SER A 85 -2.67 -2.06 1.90
CA SER A 85 -1.35 -1.72 1.33
C SER A 85 -0.80 -0.43 1.93
N GLN A 86 -1.67 0.55 2.21
CA GLN A 86 -1.26 1.80 2.86
C GLN A 86 -0.64 1.57 4.24
N PHE A 87 -1.16 0.62 5.00
CA PHE A 87 -0.65 0.31 6.32
C PHE A 87 0.74 -0.33 6.24
N ASP A 88 0.94 -1.26 5.31
CA ASP A 88 2.22 -1.89 5.04
C ASP A 88 3.26 -0.83 4.64
N ARG A 89 2.86 0.14 3.80
CA ARG A 89 3.69 1.30 3.44
C ARG A 89 4.10 2.14 4.64
N LEU A 90 3.16 2.48 5.53
CA LEU A 90 3.44 3.27 6.74
C LEU A 90 4.44 2.56 7.66
N ARG A 91 4.46 1.22 7.66
CA ARG A 91 5.45 0.44 8.42
C ARG A 91 6.79 0.27 7.71
N GLY A 92 6.94 0.75 6.47
CA GLY A 92 8.13 0.49 5.66
C GLY A 92 8.24 -0.97 5.20
N GLU A 93 7.10 -1.65 5.04
CA GLU A 93 6.97 -3.08 4.78
C GLU A 93 6.48 -3.41 3.35
N SER A 94 6.47 -2.45 2.42
CA SER A 94 5.96 -2.65 1.04
C SER A 94 6.59 -3.89 0.39
N SER A 95 5.76 -4.92 0.18
CA SER A 95 6.18 -6.22 -0.37
C SER A 95 5.17 -6.69 -1.40
N PRO A 96 5.57 -6.70 -2.68
CA PRO A 96 4.82 -7.34 -3.75
C PRO A 96 4.44 -8.78 -3.41
N GLU A 97 5.33 -9.51 -2.74
CA GLU A 97 5.10 -10.92 -2.40
C GLU A 97 3.99 -11.12 -1.37
N ALA A 98 3.85 -10.24 -0.39
CA ALA A 98 2.76 -10.30 0.57
C ALA A 98 1.41 -9.98 -0.08
N LEU A 99 1.41 -9.08 -1.05
CA LEU A 99 0.25 -8.74 -1.87
C LEU A 99 -0.13 -9.91 -2.78
N PHE A 100 0.83 -10.56 -3.44
CA PHE A 100 0.55 -11.72 -4.31
C PHE A 100 -0.02 -12.91 -3.53
N GLN A 101 0.36 -13.08 -2.26
CA GLN A 101 -0.21 -14.12 -1.39
C GLN A 101 -1.71 -13.93 -1.10
N SER A 102 -2.31 -12.78 -1.40
CA SER A 102 -3.76 -12.62 -1.32
C SER A 102 -4.49 -13.36 -2.45
N LEU A 103 -3.77 -13.82 -3.49
CA LEU A 103 -4.35 -14.54 -4.61
C LEU A 103 -4.41 -16.05 -4.32
N PRO A 104 -5.48 -16.73 -4.78
CA PRO A 104 -5.62 -18.16 -4.59
C PRO A 104 -4.44 -18.96 -5.17
N GLY A 105 -3.85 -19.82 -4.35
CA GLY A 105 -2.79 -20.73 -4.78
C GLY A 105 -1.39 -20.11 -4.83
N ILE A 106 -1.22 -18.87 -4.36
CA ILE A 106 0.10 -18.22 -4.21
C ILE A 106 0.54 -18.27 -2.74
N GLY A 107 1.48 -19.16 -2.43
CA GLY A 107 2.18 -19.19 -1.14
C GLY A 107 3.45 -18.32 -1.13
N PRO A 108 4.13 -18.18 0.02
CA PRO A 108 5.30 -17.31 0.17
C PRO A 108 6.42 -17.59 -0.83
N GLY A 109 6.76 -18.86 -1.05
CA GLY A 109 7.81 -19.25 -2.00
C GLY A 109 7.45 -18.89 -3.44
N LEU A 110 6.19 -19.14 -3.84
CA LEU A 110 5.74 -18.83 -5.20
C LEU A 110 5.63 -17.31 -5.43
N ALA A 111 5.17 -16.57 -4.43
CA ALA A 111 5.12 -15.11 -4.47
C ALA A 111 6.50 -14.50 -4.69
N HIS A 112 7.52 -15.03 -4.00
CA HIS A 112 8.91 -14.64 -4.20
C HIS A 112 9.39 -14.97 -5.62
N THR A 113 9.15 -16.19 -6.10
CA THR A 113 9.51 -16.57 -7.48
C THR A 113 8.86 -15.66 -8.53
N ILE A 114 7.57 -15.34 -8.36
CA ILE A 114 6.83 -14.42 -9.25
C ILE A 114 7.49 -13.04 -9.25
N HIS A 115 7.75 -12.46 -8.07
CA HIS A 115 8.34 -11.14 -7.95
C HIS A 115 9.75 -11.10 -8.59
N GLU A 116 10.60 -12.06 -8.26
CA GLU A 116 11.97 -12.14 -8.76
C GLU A 116 12.05 -12.42 -10.27
N THR A 117 11.16 -13.26 -10.80
CA THR A 117 11.24 -13.67 -12.21
C THR A 117 10.55 -12.67 -13.14
N LEU A 118 9.41 -12.11 -12.72
CA LEU A 118 8.61 -11.22 -13.56
C LEU A 118 8.92 -9.75 -13.31
N HIS A 119 9.62 -9.42 -12.22
CA HIS A 119 9.92 -8.05 -11.78
C HIS A 119 8.66 -7.19 -11.70
N VAL A 120 7.57 -7.77 -11.19
CA VAL A 120 6.30 -7.09 -10.98
C VAL A 120 6.11 -6.78 -9.50
N ASP A 121 5.59 -5.59 -9.23
CA ASP A 121 5.43 -5.06 -7.87
C ASP A 121 3.97 -4.90 -7.44
N THR A 122 3.03 -5.00 -8.39
CA THR A 122 1.61 -4.71 -8.17
C THR A 122 0.71 -5.80 -8.76
N LEU A 123 -0.54 -5.86 -8.29
CA LEU A 123 -1.53 -6.78 -8.84
C LEU A 123 -1.87 -6.45 -10.29
N GLU A 124 -1.85 -5.17 -10.67
CA GLU A 124 -2.07 -4.72 -12.05
C GLU A 124 -0.93 -5.19 -12.97
N ALA A 125 0.33 -5.05 -12.52
CA ALA A 125 1.47 -5.53 -13.28
C ALA A 125 1.45 -7.06 -13.40
N LEU A 126 1.01 -7.75 -12.34
CA LEU A 126 0.81 -9.20 -12.35
C LEU A 126 -0.35 -9.62 -13.27
N GLU A 127 -1.43 -8.84 -13.37
CA GLU A 127 -2.53 -9.06 -14.32
C GLU A 127 -2.06 -8.96 -15.77
N VAL A 128 -1.24 -7.95 -16.09
CA VAL A 128 -0.62 -7.83 -17.41
C VAL A 128 0.26 -9.06 -17.69
N ALA A 129 1.10 -9.47 -16.73
CA ALA A 129 1.95 -10.66 -16.88
C ALA A 129 1.15 -11.98 -16.99
N ALA A 130 -0.05 -12.02 -16.40
CA ALA A 130 -0.94 -13.17 -16.49
C ALA A 130 -1.66 -13.25 -17.86
N HIS A 131 -1.85 -12.11 -18.53
CA HIS A 131 -2.47 -12.02 -19.85
C HIS A 131 -1.48 -12.16 -21.01
N ASP A 132 -0.25 -11.67 -20.84
CA ASP A 132 0.80 -11.78 -21.85
C ASP A 132 1.54 -13.13 -21.86
N GLY A 133 1.14 -14.04 -20.95
CA GLY A 133 1.63 -15.42 -20.87
C GLY A 133 2.83 -15.63 -19.95
N ARG A 134 3.50 -14.55 -19.50
CA ARG A 134 4.69 -14.67 -18.64
C ARG A 134 4.44 -15.40 -17.31
N LEU A 135 3.22 -15.32 -16.78
CA LEU A 135 2.85 -16.05 -15.57
C LEU A 135 2.87 -17.59 -15.77
N ASP A 136 2.56 -18.07 -16.97
CA ASP A 136 2.49 -19.51 -17.27
C ASP A 136 3.89 -20.14 -17.34
N ASP A 137 4.95 -19.33 -17.52
CA ASP A 137 6.35 -19.78 -17.55
C ASP A 137 6.98 -19.92 -16.15
N ILE A 138 6.27 -19.53 -15.09
CA ILE A 138 6.80 -19.59 -13.72
C ILE A 138 6.81 -21.03 -13.20
N PRO A 139 7.97 -21.54 -12.74
CA PRO A 139 8.06 -22.86 -12.12
C PRO A 139 7.08 -23.01 -10.96
N GLY A 140 6.25 -24.06 -11.01
CA GLY A 140 5.21 -24.31 -10.00
C GLY A 140 3.86 -23.67 -10.31
N ILE A 141 3.70 -22.98 -11.45
CA ILE A 141 2.40 -22.52 -11.96
C ILE A 141 1.97 -23.41 -13.13
N GLY A 142 1.10 -24.37 -12.85
CA GLY A 142 0.41 -25.13 -13.90
C GLY A 142 -0.86 -24.42 -14.40
N SER A 143 -1.38 -24.82 -15.55
CA SER A 143 -2.56 -24.23 -16.21
C SER A 143 -3.76 -24.00 -15.27
N ARG A 144 -4.05 -24.96 -14.39
CA ARG A 144 -5.14 -24.85 -13.39
C ARG A 144 -4.86 -23.75 -12.37
N ARG A 145 -3.63 -23.64 -11.88
CA ARG A 145 -3.23 -22.62 -10.90
C ARG A 145 -3.20 -21.24 -11.55
N ALA A 146 -2.67 -21.14 -12.77
CA ALA A 146 -2.71 -19.89 -13.53
C ALA A 146 -4.13 -19.40 -13.78
N ALA A 147 -5.07 -20.30 -14.10
CA ALA A 147 -6.49 -19.95 -14.24
C ALA A 147 -7.09 -19.42 -12.93
N ALA A 148 -6.78 -20.04 -11.78
CA ALA A 148 -7.22 -19.56 -10.46
C ALA A 148 -6.64 -18.19 -10.11
N ILE A 149 -5.35 -17.97 -10.41
CA ILE A 149 -4.68 -16.68 -10.21
C ILE A 149 -5.31 -15.60 -11.09
N ARG A 150 -5.53 -15.87 -12.39
CA ARG A 150 -6.22 -14.97 -13.33
C ARG A 150 -7.63 -14.61 -12.86
N ALA A 151 -8.39 -15.60 -12.38
CA ALA A 151 -9.72 -15.36 -11.84
C ALA A 151 -9.68 -14.49 -10.57
N GLY A 152 -8.74 -14.75 -9.65
CA GLY A 152 -8.53 -13.93 -8.46
C GLY A 152 -8.12 -12.49 -8.79
N LEU A 153 -7.21 -12.31 -9.73
CA LEU A 153 -6.80 -11.00 -10.25
C LEU A 153 -7.99 -10.24 -10.84
N ALA A 154 -8.75 -10.90 -11.71
CA ALA A 154 -9.91 -10.29 -12.34
C ALA A 154 -10.97 -9.87 -11.32
N ASP A 155 -11.26 -10.68 -10.28
CA ASP A 155 -12.24 -10.28 -9.27
C ASP A 155 -11.73 -9.14 -8.39
N ILE A 156 -10.48 -9.20 -7.95
CA ILE A 156 -9.86 -8.13 -7.16
C ILE A 156 -9.85 -6.83 -7.99
N LEU A 157 -9.34 -6.85 -9.22
CA LEU A 157 -9.13 -5.65 -10.02
C LEU A 157 -10.43 -5.10 -10.64
N ARG A 158 -11.42 -5.94 -10.97
CA ARG A 158 -12.73 -5.48 -11.46
C ARG A 158 -13.45 -4.61 -10.44
N ARG A 159 -13.36 -4.96 -9.15
CA ARG A 159 -13.96 -4.19 -8.05
C ARG A 159 -13.21 -2.88 -7.80
N GLY A 160 -11.87 -2.88 -7.89
CA GLY A 160 -11.04 -1.68 -7.78
C GLY A 160 -11.14 -0.70 -8.96
N ARG A 161 -11.21 -1.20 -10.21
CA ARG A 161 -11.27 -0.36 -11.42
C ARG A 161 -12.57 0.43 -11.55
N ARG A 162 -13.68 -0.02 -10.93
CA ARG A 162 -14.95 0.74 -10.89
C ARG A 162 -14.80 2.09 -10.16
N TYR A 163 -13.75 2.25 -9.36
CA TYR A 163 -13.48 3.46 -8.59
C TYR A 163 -12.36 4.35 -9.16
N GLN A 164 -11.49 3.79 -10.01
CA GLN A 164 -10.32 4.47 -10.57
C GLN A 164 -10.60 5.22 -11.90
N GLN A 165 -11.87 5.42 -12.30
CA GLN A 165 -12.20 6.10 -13.56
C GLN A 165 -12.17 7.64 -13.52
N THR A 166 -11.55 8.26 -12.51
CA THR A 166 -11.19 9.68 -12.55
C THR A 166 -9.72 9.83 -12.91
N ALA A 167 -9.42 10.62 -13.93
CA ALA A 167 -8.05 10.93 -14.35
C ALA A 167 -7.20 11.32 -13.13
N TYR A 168 -6.19 10.52 -12.81
CA TYR A 168 -5.35 10.71 -11.63
C TYR A 168 -4.84 12.15 -11.57
N ALA A 169 -5.36 12.93 -10.63
CA ALA A 169 -4.69 14.15 -10.24
C ALA A 169 -3.41 13.70 -9.51
N ALA A 170 -2.24 14.01 -10.06
CA ALA A 170 -0.97 13.75 -9.39
C ALA A 170 -0.30 15.08 -9.03
N PRO A 171 0.51 15.14 -7.96
CA PRO A 171 1.44 16.24 -7.74
C PRO A 171 2.35 16.42 -8.96
N SER A 172 2.69 17.66 -9.28
CA SER A 172 3.67 17.93 -10.35
C SER A 172 5.04 17.33 -10.01
N VAL A 173 5.82 16.96 -11.03
CA VAL A 173 7.19 16.47 -10.86
C VAL A 173 8.03 17.43 -10.00
N ALA A 174 7.90 18.74 -10.24
CA ALA A 174 8.57 19.77 -9.44
C ALA A 174 8.17 19.74 -7.95
N THR A 175 6.92 19.38 -7.65
CA THR A 175 6.45 19.18 -6.27
C THR A 175 7.13 17.96 -5.66
N LEU A 176 7.15 16.83 -6.37
CA LEU A 176 7.78 15.58 -5.89
C LEU A 176 9.28 15.76 -5.61
N LEU A 177 10.02 16.42 -6.51
CA LEU A 177 11.45 16.67 -6.33
C LEU A 177 11.75 17.57 -5.12
N ALA A 178 10.91 18.56 -4.85
CA ALA A 178 11.06 19.40 -3.67
C ALA A 178 10.70 18.66 -2.36
N ILE A 179 9.82 17.66 -2.42
CA ILE A 179 9.55 16.77 -1.28
C ILE A 179 10.75 15.86 -1.03
N ASP A 180 11.34 15.27 -2.08
CA ASP A 180 12.58 14.49 -2.00
C ASP A 180 13.74 15.29 -1.38
N GLU A 181 14.04 16.49 -1.91
CA GLU A 181 15.11 17.35 -1.40
C GLU A 181 14.92 17.67 0.09
N ARG A 182 13.69 18.04 0.47
CA ARG A 182 13.36 18.32 1.87
C ARG A 182 13.53 17.09 2.75
N TYR A 183 13.07 15.93 2.29
CA TYR A 183 13.19 14.67 3.01
C TYR A 183 14.66 14.34 3.27
N ARG A 184 15.49 14.31 2.22
CA ARG A 184 16.93 13.99 2.31
C ARG A 184 17.65 14.94 3.27
N ARG A 185 17.40 16.25 3.17
CA ARG A 185 17.98 17.25 4.08
C ARG A 185 17.63 17.00 5.55
N LEU A 186 16.36 16.69 5.85
CA LEU A 186 15.92 16.44 7.22
C LEU A 186 16.40 15.08 7.75
N ALA A 187 16.46 14.06 6.88
CA ALA A 187 17.01 12.75 7.19
C ALA A 187 18.49 12.85 7.56
N ALA A 188 19.30 13.51 6.72
CA ALA A 188 20.74 13.74 6.96
C ALA A 188 20.99 14.55 8.25
N ALA A 189 20.11 15.49 8.58
CA ALA A 189 20.18 16.27 9.82
C ALA A 189 19.68 15.51 11.06
N GLY A 190 19.21 14.26 10.93
CA GLY A 190 18.66 13.48 12.04
C GLY A 190 17.36 14.05 12.63
N LYS A 191 16.62 14.87 11.88
CA LYS A 191 15.44 15.61 12.37
C LYS A 191 14.12 14.87 12.16
N LEU A 192 14.14 13.71 11.51
CA LEU A 192 12.95 12.92 11.23
C LEU A 192 12.72 11.83 12.29
N PRO A 193 11.46 11.52 12.65
CA PRO A 193 11.16 10.32 13.40
C PRO A 193 11.63 9.10 12.60
N LYS A 194 12.09 8.07 13.33
CA LYS A 194 12.50 6.80 12.75
C LYS A 194 11.48 5.72 13.07
N ILE A 195 11.27 4.83 12.12
CA ILE A 195 10.42 3.65 12.27
C ILE A 195 11.29 2.39 12.32
N ALA A 196 10.79 1.37 13.00
CA ALA A 196 11.37 0.03 12.99
C ALA A 196 10.65 -0.78 11.91
N PRO A 197 11.16 -0.84 10.66
CA PRO A 197 10.54 -1.69 9.67
C PRO A 197 10.63 -3.15 10.12
N LYS A 198 9.63 -3.99 9.84
CA LYS A 198 9.75 -5.43 10.15
C LYS A 198 10.69 -6.17 9.19
N ARG A 199 10.78 -5.70 7.94
CA ARG A 199 11.65 -6.28 6.91
C ARG A 199 13.05 -5.75 7.03
N PHE A 200 14.02 -6.65 6.81
CA PHE A 200 15.45 -6.36 6.87
C PHE A 200 15.87 -5.72 8.20
N ASN A 201 15.24 -6.14 9.30
CA ASN A 201 15.46 -5.59 10.64
C ASN A 201 15.28 -6.66 11.73
N PRO A 202 16.16 -7.68 11.79
CA PRO A 202 16.04 -8.79 12.75
C PRO A 202 16.09 -8.31 14.21
N GLU A 203 16.75 -7.18 14.47
CA GLU A 203 16.87 -6.59 15.81
C GLU A 203 15.69 -5.69 16.21
N GLY A 204 14.75 -5.44 15.29
CA GLY A 204 13.59 -4.58 15.53
C GLY A 204 13.94 -3.12 15.85
N ARG A 205 15.11 -2.63 15.41
CA ARG A 205 15.58 -1.28 15.72
C ARG A 205 14.90 -0.23 14.86
N ALA A 206 14.59 0.93 15.42
CA ALA A 206 14.06 2.07 14.66
C ALA A 206 15.19 2.79 13.92
N TRP A 207 15.35 2.53 12.62
CA TRP A 207 16.43 3.07 11.81
C TRP A 207 15.97 3.87 10.58
N LEU A 208 14.76 3.60 10.07
CA LEU A 208 14.27 4.18 8.81
C LEU A 208 13.59 5.54 9.06
N PRO A 209 14.15 6.67 8.60
CA PRO A 209 13.50 7.97 8.76
C PRO A 209 12.22 8.05 7.92
N VAL A 210 11.17 8.67 8.47
CA VAL A 210 9.91 8.93 7.78
C VAL A 210 9.53 10.40 7.93
N MET A 211 9.03 11.01 6.86
CA MET A 211 8.55 12.39 6.86
C MET A 211 7.09 12.44 6.40
N HIS A 212 6.24 13.08 7.20
CA HIS A 212 4.91 13.52 6.75
C HIS A 212 4.92 15.03 6.54
N THR A 213 4.40 15.50 5.41
CA THR A 213 4.29 16.94 5.12
C THR A 213 3.13 17.23 4.19
N ASN A 214 2.64 18.46 4.20
CA ASN A 214 1.58 18.91 3.30
C ASN A 214 2.14 19.94 2.33
N ARG A 215 1.61 19.98 1.10
CA ARG A 215 1.87 21.05 0.13
C ARG A 215 0.67 21.23 -0.78
N GLY A 216 0.02 22.40 -0.68
CA GLY A 216 -1.26 22.64 -1.35
C GLY A 216 -2.33 21.67 -0.84
N LYS A 217 -3.07 21.04 -1.76
CA LYS A 217 -4.07 20.02 -1.44
C LYS A 217 -3.49 18.64 -1.12
N TRP A 218 -2.19 18.45 -1.33
CA TRP A 218 -1.53 17.16 -1.21
C TRP A 218 -0.90 16.98 0.16
N HIS A 219 -1.08 15.79 0.68
CA HIS A 219 -0.37 15.27 1.83
C HIS A 219 0.64 14.23 1.34
N PHE A 220 1.84 14.25 1.90
CA PHE A 220 2.96 13.40 1.49
C PHE A 220 3.48 12.59 2.66
N THR A 221 3.88 11.35 2.37
CA THR A 221 4.75 10.54 3.22
C THR A 221 5.98 10.17 2.41
N ALA A 222 7.17 10.54 2.87
CA ALA A 222 8.43 10.20 2.24
C ALA A 222 9.28 9.33 3.17
N LEU A 223 9.85 8.27 2.62
CA LEU A 223 10.83 7.41 3.29
C LEU A 223 11.79 6.81 2.26
N PHE A 224 12.92 6.32 2.76
CA PHE A 224 13.88 5.56 1.98
C PHE A 224 13.31 4.17 1.63
N SER A 225 13.63 3.67 0.43
CA SER A 225 13.17 2.34 0.01
C SER A 225 13.76 1.25 0.90
N ASN A 226 12.89 0.37 1.42
CA ASN A 226 13.26 -0.77 2.24
C ASN A 226 12.92 -2.11 1.55
N THR A 227 12.99 -2.14 0.23
CA THR A 227 12.74 -3.34 -0.59
C THR A 227 13.96 -4.25 -0.67
N ALA A 228 13.77 -5.55 -0.94
CA ALA A 228 14.86 -6.52 -1.11
C ALA A 228 15.91 -6.04 -2.10
N ARG A 229 15.45 -5.56 -3.25
CA ARG A 229 16.29 -4.98 -4.30
C ARG A 229 17.11 -3.77 -3.85
N ALA A 230 16.56 -2.90 -3.02
CA ALA A 230 17.31 -1.75 -2.50
C ALA A 230 18.45 -2.20 -1.57
N HIS A 231 18.23 -3.25 -0.77
CA HIS A 231 19.26 -3.85 0.08
C HIS A 231 20.31 -4.60 -0.74
N GLU A 232 19.91 -5.42 -1.72
CA GLU A 232 20.82 -6.15 -2.61
C GLU A 232 21.75 -5.23 -3.39
N LEU A 233 21.23 -4.08 -3.84
CA LEU A 233 22.01 -3.07 -4.56
C LEU A 233 22.80 -2.14 -3.63
N GLY A 234 22.65 -2.25 -2.31
CA GLY A 234 23.24 -1.33 -1.34
C GLY A 234 22.75 0.12 -1.50
N ARG A 235 21.55 0.31 -2.04
CA ARG A 235 20.94 1.60 -2.45
C ARG A 235 19.76 2.00 -1.56
N THR A 236 19.77 1.60 -0.29
CA THR A 236 18.66 1.87 0.63
C THR A 236 18.47 3.36 0.91
N ASP A 237 19.47 4.20 0.69
CA ASP A 237 19.44 5.66 0.82
C ASP A 237 19.38 6.44 -0.52
N ASP A 238 19.50 5.75 -1.66
CA ASP A 238 19.43 6.37 -2.99
C ASP A 238 17.98 6.53 -3.49
N TRP A 239 17.06 5.68 -3.02
CA TRP A 239 15.69 5.65 -3.51
C TRP A 239 14.74 6.20 -2.46
N VAL A 240 14.06 7.29 -2.78
CA VAL A 240 13.04 7.89 -1.91
C VAL A 240 11.68 7.57 -2.47
N VAL A 241 10.88 6.83 -1.72
CA VAL A 241 9.49 6.54 -2.07
C VAL A 241 8.63 7.65 -1.49
N ILE A 242 7.89 8.35 -2.35
CA ILE A 242 6.98 9.43 -2.00
C ILE A 242 5.56 8.96 -2.26
N TYR A 243 4.83 8.74 -1.17
CA TYR A 243 3.39 8.52 -1.20
C TYR A 243 2.69 9.86 -1.08
N TYR A 244 1.59 10.04 -1.80
CA TYR A 244 0.75 11.21 -1.69
C TYR A 244 -0.73 10.87 -1.73
N TYR A 245 -1.52 11.74 -1.11
CA TYR A 245 -2.96 11.68 -1.13
C TYR A 245 -3.55 13.08 -1.00
N ASP A 246 -4.77 13.26 -1.50
CA ASP A 246 -5.53 14.50 -1.32
C ASP A 246 -6.61 14.36 -0.24
N GLY A 247 -7.49 15.37 -0.12
CA GLY A 247 -8.55 15.38 0.87
C GLY A 247 -9.52 14.20 0.75
N ASP A 248 -9.66 13.62 -0.44
CA ASP A 248 -10.51 12.48 -0.72
C ASP A 248 -9.82 11.14 -0.44
N HIS A 249 -8.55 11.20 0.00
CA HIS A 249 -7.69 10.05 0.24
C HIS A 249 -7.48 9.19 -1.00
N GLU A 250 -7.51 9.81 -2.20
CA GLU A 250 -7.01 9.16 -3.41
C GLU A 250 -5.49 9.11 -3.35
N GLU A 251 -4.93 7.91 -3.47
CA GLU A 251 -3.52 7.69 -3.22
C GLU A 251 -2.73 7.44 -4.50
N GLY A 252 -1.54 8.01 -4.55
CA GLY A 252 -0.52 7.69 -5.54
C GLY A 252 0.85 7.54 -4.90
N GLN A 253 1.77 6.99 -5.68
CA GLN A 253 3.17 6.86 -5.28
C GLN A 253 4.09 7.22 -6.44
N ASN A 254 5.24 7.80 -6.11
CA ASN A 254 6.35 7.98 -7.02
C ASN A 254 7.65 7.68 -6.28
N THR A 255 8.56 6.96 -6.93
CA THR A 255 9.91 6.74 -6.42
C THR A 255 10.86 7.70 -7.11
N VAL A 256 11.57 8.51 -6.33
CA VAL A 256 12.66 9.36 -6.81
C VAL A 256 13.96 8.59 -6.65
N VAL A 257 14.60 8.30 -7.79
CA VAL A 257 15.87 7.59 -7.85
C VAL A 257 16.97 8.61 -8.16
N THR A 258 17.90 8.79 -7.23
CA THR A 258 19.14 9.52 -7.49
C THR A 258 20.20 8.52 -7.93
N GLU A 259 20.36 8.34 -9.24
CA GLU A 259 21.43 7.51 -9.77
C GLU A 259 22.73 8.32 -9.86
N THR A 260 23.79 7.89 -9.18
CA THR A 260 25.12 8.50 -9.27
C THR A 260 25.92 8.02 -10.48
N HIS A 261 25.49 6.96 -11.17
CA HIS A 261 26.12 6.42 -12.38
C HIS A 261 25.10 5.83 -13.35
N GLY A 262 24.89 6.51 -14.46
CA GLY A 262 24.31 6.01 -15.70
C GLY A 262 25.12 6.58 -16.86
N PRO A 263 25.10 6.00 -18.07
CA PRO A 263 25.85 6.54 -19.19
C PRO A 263 25.23 7.89 -19.58
N ARG A 264 25.78 8.98 -19.04
CA ARG A 264 25.81 10.25 -19.76
C ARG A 264 26.84 10.13 -20.87
N GLN A 265 26.47 9.43 -21.94
CA GLN A 265 27.03 9.72 -23.25
C GLN A 265 25.94 10.48 -24.00
N GLY A 266 26.22 11.77 -24.20
CA GLY A 266 25.51 12.57 -25.19
C GLY A 266 25.87 12.16 -26.61
#